data_AF-A0A258RJV2-F1
#
_entry.id   AF-A0A258RJV2-F1
#
_cell.length_a   1.000
_cell.length_b   1.000
_cell.length_c   1.000
_cell.angle_alpha   90.00
_cell.angle_beta   90.00
_cell.angle_gamma   90.00
#
_symmetry.space_group_name_H-M   'P 1'
#
loop_
_entity.id
_entity.type
_entity.pdbx_description
1 polymer ?
#
loop_
_entity_poly.entity_id
_entity_poly.type
_entity_poly.pdbx_seq_one_letter_code
_entity_poly.pdbx_strand_id
1 'polypeptide(L)'
;MVEQGALPAAAVAGSPEFLRPMVGTLPRGGKFLRFYAADVGRGPDGRWWVLSDRTQAPSGVGYALENRLAMSRALPDISRTMRMERLAGFFQGFRTSLLKLDRTGEGRVGLMTPGALNETYFEHALLARYMGFSLVEGEDLAVRGDALYVRTVAGLKRVDVVLRRLDADFADPLELNARSRLGVPGLAHVARIGGVALANALGSGLVEAPALMAFLPRLAIKLLGRPLALPHVGTWWCGQGAERAQVMEHLDELVVASAFGTPVPGIGRRGSVLGADLAPQERRQLSAVMARRGADLVGQDVARISTMPVWTGDKLTPRPFTLRVFLAATEDGWTVMPGGFCRISERLDARAFSIQRGDRSADVWVLADREVPATSLLPSPDNVRVRRSSGTLPSRSADNLFWLGRYVERAEG
;
A
#
# COMPACT_ATOMS: atom_id res chain seq x y z
N MET A 1 7.80 -10.76 20.97
CA MET A 1 7.71 -11.95 20.10
C MET A 1 9.06 -12.64 19.93
N VAL A 2 10.13 -11.89 19.64
CA VAL A 2 11.49 -12.44 19.53
C VAL A 2 11.96 -13.07 20.85
N GLU A 3 11.87 -12.34 21.96
CA GLU A 3 12.21 -12.86 23.31
C GLU A 3 11.43 -14.13 23.71
N GLN A 4 10.23 -14.29 23.16
CA GLN A 4 9.36 -15.44 23.44
C GLN A 4 9.61 -16.62 22.49
N GLY A 5 10.64 -16.55 21.64
CA GLY A 5 11.00 -17.59 20.67
C GLY A 5 9.96 -17.82 19.56
N ALA A 6 9.02 -16.88 19.37
CA ALA A 6 7.97 -17.01 18.35
C ALA A 6 8.40 -16.48 16.98
N LEU A 7 9.40 -15.59 16.94
CA LEU A 7 10.00 -15.02 15.73
C LEU A 7 11.52 -15.03 15.85
N PRO A 8 12.26 -15.54 14.85
CA PRO A 8 13.71 -15.39 14.80
C PRO A 8 14.11 -13.91 14.71
N ALA A 9 15.12 -13.50 15.49
CA ALA A 9 15.60 -12.11 15.45
C ALA A 9 16.06 -11.69 14.04
N ALA A 10 16.69 -12.61 13.31
CA ALA A 10 17.16 -12.36 11.94
C ALA A 10 16.02 -12.14 10.93
N ALA A 11 14.83 -12.73 11.13
CA ALA A 11 13.66 -12.48 10.29
C ALA A 11 13.10 -11.05 10.44
N VAL A 12 13.45 -10.37 11.54
CA VAL A 12 13.09 -8.97 11.80
C VAL A 12 14.25 -8.04 11.43
N ALA A 13 15.41 -8.25 12.04
CA ALA A 13 16.57 -7.37 11.92
C ALA A 13 17.25 -7.41 10.54
N GLY A 14 16.99 -8.44 9.72
CA GLY A 14 17.45 -8.53 8.34
C GLY A 14 16.64 -7.69 7.36
N SER A 15 15.43 -7.25 7.76
CA SER A 15 14.58 -6.42 6.90
C SER A 15 15.07 -4.97 6.88
N PRO A 16 15.20 -4.32 5.71
CA PRO A 16 15.49 -2.89 5.64
C PRO A 16 14.36 -2.03 6.21
N GLU A 17 13.15 -2.59 6.31
CA GLU A 17 11.98 -1.96 6.91
C GLU A 17 12.02 -1.98 8.45
N PHE A 18 13.01 -2.66 9.06
CA PHE A 18 13.24 -2.59 10.49
C PHE A 18 13.97 -1.29 10.87
N LEU A 19 13.19 -0.25 11.14
CA LEU A 19 13.72 1.06 11.51
C LEU A 19 14.14 1.10 12.99
N ARG A 20 15.44 0.87 13.24
CA ARG A 20 16.03 0.96 14.60
C ARG A 20 15.68 2.26 15.35
N PRO A 21 15.69 3.46 14.72
CA PRO A 21 15.33 4.71 15.41
C PRO A 21 13.89 4.76 15.93
N MET A 22 13.01 3.86 15.46
CA MET A 22 11.60 3.80 15.84
C MET A 22 11.28 2.72 16.88
N VAL A 23 12.27 1.94 17.33
CA VAL A 23 12.06 0.89 18.35
C VAL A 23 11.58 1.50 19.66
N GLY A 24 10.58 0.88 20.29
CA GLY A 24 9.98 1.36 21.54
C GLY A 24 9.00 2.54 21.38
N THR A 25 8.80 3.02 20.15
CA THR A 25 7.91 4.14 19.86
C THR A 25 6.45 3.68 19.78
N LEU A 26 5.55 4.41 20.44
CA LEU A 26 4.10 4.27 20.24
C LEU A 26 3.58 5.40 19.34
N PRO A 27 2.97 5.09 18.18
CA PRO A 27 2.47 6.11 17.28
C PRO A 27 1.31 6.89 17.91
N ARG A 28 1.19 8.18 17.57
CA ARG A 28 0.05 9.01 18.00
C ARG A 28 -1.28 8.35 17.61
N GLY A 29 -2.15 8.18 18.61
CA GLY A 29 -3.43 7.48 18.47
C GLY A 29 -3.34 5.96 18.52
N GLY A 30 -2.20 5.39 18.96
CA GLY A 30 -2.07 4.01 19.43
C GLY A 30 -2.12 2.91 18.36
N LYS A 31 -2.23 3.26 17.07
CA LYS A 31 -2.31 2.31 15.96
C LYS A 31 -1.14 2.50 14.99
N PHE A 32 -0.37 1.44 14.77
CA PHE A 32 0.70 1.41 13.76
C PHE A 32 0.13 1.38 12.34
N LEU A 33 -0.92 0.59 12.14
CA LEU A 33 -1.65 0.49 10.88
C LEU A 33 -2.98 1.22 11.00
N ARG A 34 -3.22 2.13 10.05
CA ARG A 34 -4.51 2.80 9.86
C ARG A 34 -5.12 2.46 8.50
N PHE A 35 -4.29 2.02 7.57
CA PHE A 35 -4.70 1.64 6.24
C PHE A 35 -3.92 0.39 5.84
N TYR A 36 -4.61 -0.68 5.49
CA TYR A 36 -4.02 -1.97 5.16
C TYR A 36 -4.59 -2.44 3.83
N ALA A 37 -3.78 -3.16 3.07
CA ALA A 37 -4.28 -3.86 1.90
C ALA A 37 -3.69 -5.26 1.82
N ALA A 38 -4.41 -6.16 1.18
CA ALA A 38 -3.96 -7.52 0.90
C ALA A 38 -4.17 -7.82 -0.57
N ASP A 39 -3.14 -8.34 -1.23
CA ASP A 39 -3.28 -8.95 -2.55
C ASP A 39 -3.81 -10.36 -2.35
N VAL A 40 -4.98 -10.67 -2.90
CA VAL A 40 -5.64 -11.97 -2.80
C VAL A 40 -5.84 -12.61 -4.17
N GLY A 41 -5.73 -13.92 -4.20
CA GLY A 41 -6.01 -14.77 -5.35
C GLY A 41 -7.05 -15.82 -5.02
N ARG A 42 -7.93 -16.13 -5.97
CA ARG A 42 -8.90 -17.21 -5.83
C ARG A 42 -8.37 -18.46 -6.52
N GLY A 43 -8.15 -19.53 -5.78
CA GLY A 43 -7.72 -20.82 -6.32
C GLY A 43 -8.78 -21.48 -7.22
N PRO A 44 -8.40 -22.52 -8.00
CA PRO A 44 -9.35 -23.27 -8.85
C PRO A 44 -10.43 -24.00 -8.05
N ASP A 45 -10.17 -24.30 -6.77
CA ASP A 45 -11.11 -24.87 -5.81
C ASP A 45 -12.08 -23.83 -5.22
N GLY A 46 -12.01 -22.58 -5.68
CA GLY A 46 -12.84 -21.48 -5.24
C GLY A 46 -12.41 -20.83 -3.93
N ARG A 47 -11.38 -21.35 -3.23
CA ARG A 47 -10.85 -20.77 -1.99
C ARG A 47 -10.02 -19.52 -2.28
N TRP A 48 -10.05 -18.58 -1.35
CA TRP A 48 -9.24 -17.36 -1.43
C TRP A 48 -7.98 -17.50 -0.59
N TRP A 49 -6.89 -16.92 -1.09
CA TRP A 49 -5.58 -16.95 -0.47
C TRP A 49 -4.98 -15.55 -0.45
N VAL A 50 -4.35 -15.18 0.66
CA VAL A 50 -3.51 -13.97 0.72
C VAL A 50 -2.17 -14.27 0.06
N LEU A 51 -1.86 -13.52 -0.98
CA LEU A 51 -0.62 -13.60 -1.75
C LEU A 51 0.46 -12.69 -1.17
N SER A 52 0.08 -11.49 -0.72
CA SER A 52 0.97 -10.58 -0.01
C SER A 52 0.21 -9.51 0.77
N ASP A 53 0.75 -9.15 1.92
CA ASP A 53 0.28 -8.04 2.77
C ASP A 53 0.90 -6.71 2.34
N ARG A 54 0.15 -5.62 2.51
CA ARG A 54 0.60 -4.24 2.24
C ARG A 54 0.28 -3.33 3.41
N THR A 55 1.31 -2.92 4.14
CA THR A 55 1.25 -2.17 5.40
C THR A 55 2.14 -0.93 5.43
N GLN A 56 2.96 -0.70 4.41
CA GLN A 56 3.80 0.49 4.28
C GLN A 56 2.96 1.68 3.80
N ALA A 57 2.75 1.77 2.48
CA ALA A 57 1.98 2.81 1.81
C ALA A 57 1.20 2.20 0.61
N PRO A 58 0.21 1.33 0.85
CA PRO A 58 -0.43 0.54 -0.21
C PRO A 58 -1.11 1.42 -1.28
N SER A 59 -0.75 1.19 -2.54
CA SER A 59 -1.37 1.78 -3.73
C SER A 59 -2.53 0.94 -4.29
N GLY A 60 -3.29 1.53 -5.22
CA GLY A 60 -4.39 0.91 -5.95
C GLY A 60 -5.77 1.41 -5.53
N VAL A 61 -5.91 2.04 -4.36
CA VAL A 61 -7.24 2.45 -3.86
C VAL A 61 -7.82 3.61 -4.68
N GLY A 62 -6.96 4.52 -5.18
CA GLY A 62 -7.38 5.56 -6.13
C GLY A 62 -7.84 4.98 -7.47
N TYR A 63 -7.16 3.94 -7.98
CA TYR A 63 -7.59 3.24 -9.20
C TYR A 63 -8.92 2.53 -9.00
N ALA A 64 -9.14 1.89 -7.85
CA ALA A 64 -10.44 1.29 -7.53
C ALA A 64 -11.57 2.33 -7.54
N LEU A 65 -11.31 3.53 -7.00
CA LEU A 65 -12.26 4.64 -7.02
C LEU A 65 -12.50 5.16 -8.45
N GLU A 66 -11.46 5.40 -9.24
CA GLU A 66 -11.63 5.88 -10.63
C GLU A 66 -12.32 4.87 -11.51
N ASN A 67 -11.99 3.58 -11.39
CA ASN A 67 -12.69 2.53 -12.12
C ASN A 67 -14.19 2.58 -11.80
N ARG A 68 -14.56 2.74 -10.52
CA ARG A 68 -15.97 2.88 -10.14
C ARG A 68 -16.64 4.11 -10.72
N LEU A 69 -15.97 5.26 -10.68
CA LEU A 69 -16.49 6.52 -11.21
C LEU A 69 -16.64 6.46 -12.74
N ALA A 70 -15.64 5.92 -13.43
CA ALA A 70 -15.65 5.73 -14.89
C ALA A 70 -16.77 4.77 -15.30
N MET A 71 -16.89 3.60 -14.65
CA MET A 71 -17.93 2.63 -14.95
C MET A 71 -19.33 3.18 -14.68
N SER A 72 -19.52 3.90 -13.58
CA SER A 72 -20.81 4.52 -13.24
C SER A 72 -21.23 5.59 -14.25
N ARG A 73 -20.28 6.29 -14.88
CA ARG A 73 -20.55 7.28 -15.94
C ARG A 73 -20.76 6.64 -17.31
N ALA A 74 -19.96 5.64 -17.66
CA ALA A 74 -20.03 4.98 -18.96
C ALA A 74 -21.26 4.06 -19.09
N LEU A 75 -21.65 3.39 -18.00
CA LEU A 75 -22.75 2.42 -17.97
C LEU A 75 -23.73 2.72 -16.81
N PRO A 76 -24.45 3.86 -16.86
CA PRO A 76 -25.28 4.31 -15.75
C PRO A 76 -26.50 3.40 -15.50
N ASP A 77 -27.06 2.77 -16.53
CA ASP A 77 -28.22 1.87 -16.39
C ASP A 77 -27.85 0.53 -15.75
N ILE A 78 -26.69 -0.03 -16.11
CA ILE A 78 -26.14 -1.23 -15.45
C ILE A 78 -25.84 -0.89 -13.99
N SER A 79 -25.27 0.29 -13.74
CA SER A 79 -24.92 0.72 -12.38
C SER A 79 -26.12 0.96 -11.47
N ARG A 80 -27.28 1.29 -12.04
CA ARG A 80 -28.54 1.44 -11.30
C ARG A 80 -29.23 0.10 -11.06
N THR A 81 -29.15 -0.81 -12.03
CA THR A 81 -29.77 -2.14 -11.96
C THR A 81 -29.00 -3.08 -11.04
N MET A 82 -27.67 -3.09 -11.17
CA MET A 82 -26.78 -3.83 -10.29
C MET A 82 -26.70 -3.04 -8.98
N ARG A 83 -27.28 -3.57 -7.90
CA ARG A 83 -27.27 -2.96 -6.54
C ARG A 83 -25.85 -2.93 -5.96
N MET A 84 -24.94 -2.16 -6.54
CA MET A 84 -23.54 -2.14 -6.15
C MET A 84 -23.35 -1.33 -4.87
N GLU A 85 -22.63 -1.90 -3.90
CA GLU A 85 -22.21 -1.19 -2.69
C GLU A 85 -21.34 0.02 -3.04
N ARG A 86 -21.55 1.14 -2.34
CA ARG A 86 -20.85 2.41 -2.61
C ARG A 86 -19.49 2.45 -1.92
N LEU A 87 -18.46 2.89 -2.64
CA LEU A 87 -17.13 3.08 -2.04
C LEU A 87 -17.05 4.31 -1.12
N ALA A 88 -17.95 5.29 -1.28
CA ALA A 88 -17.89 6.57 -0.58
C ALA A 88 -17.89 6.42 0.96
N GLY A 89 -18.67 5.47 1.50
CA GLY A 89 -18.74 5.23 2.95
C GLY A 89 -17.40 4.82 3.56
N PHE A 90 -16.63 3.99 2.83
CA PHE A 90 -15.28 3.58 3.24
C PHE A 90 -14.34 4.79 3.38
N PHE A 91 -14.31 5.66 2.36
CA PHE A 91 -13.48 6.87 2.40
C PHE A 91 -13.96 7.89 3.43
N GLN A 92 -15.28 8.02 3.65
CA GLN A 92 -15.85 8.88 4.71
C GLN A 92 -15.41 8.41 6.10
N GLY A 93 -15.55 7.11 6.37
CA GLY A 93 -15.12 6.51 7.64
C GLY A 93 -13.62 6.71 7.87
N PHE A 94 -12.80 6.43 6.85
CA PHE A 94 -11.36 6.62 6.94
C PHE A 94 -10.98 8.10 7.15
N ARG A 95 -11.57 9.01 6.38
CA ARG A 95 -11.34 10.45 6.52
C ARG A 95 -11.66 10.94 7.93
N THR A 96 -12.80 10.56 8.49
CA THR A 96 -13.18 11.04 9.83
C THR A 96 -12.28 10.43 10.91
N SER A 97 -11.82 9.19 10.73
CA SER A 97 -10.83 8.57 11.63
C SER A 97 -9.51 9.34 11.68
N LEU A 98 -9.06 9.90 10.55
CA LEU A 98 -7.84 10.71 10.48
C LEU A 98 -8.05 12.09 11.08
N LEU A 99 -9.19 12.74 10.80
CA LEU A 99 -9.53 14.04 11.36
C LEU A 99 -9.61 14.02 12.89
N LYS A 100 -10.03 12.91 13.50
CA LYS A 100 -10.04 12.75 14.96
C LYS A 100 -8.66 12.75 15.62
N LEU A 101 -7.60 12.57 14.84
CA LEU A 101 -6.23 12.65 15.36
C LEU A 101 -5.72 14.08 15.44
N ASP A 102 -6.38 15.05 14.81
CA ASP A 102 -6.01 16.46 14.84
C ASP A 102 -6.33 17.09 16.21
N ARG A 103 -5.32 17.66 16.89
CA ARG A 103 -5.48 18.29 18.21
C ARG A 103 -6.07 19.69 18.08
N THR A 104 -5.81 20.37 16.96
CA THR A 104 -6.16 21.78 16.80
C THR A 104 -7.62 21.96 16.38
N GLY A 105 -8.25 20.90 15.86
CA GLY A 105 -9.58 21.00 15.25
C GLY A 105 -9.59 21.80 13.95
N GLU A 106 -8.44 22.29 13.47
CA GLU A 106 -8.33 23.02 12.19
C GLU A 106 -8.51 22.09 10.97
N GLY A 107 -8.55 20.77 11.19
CA GLY A 107 -8.83 19.74 10.20
C GLY A 107 -7.70 19.52 9.20
N ARG A 108 -6.44 19.82 9.57
CA ARG A 108 -5.32 19.83 8.62
C ARG A 108 -4.68 18.45 8.51
N VAL A 109 -5.26 17.63 7.66
CA VAL A 109 -4.65 16.37 7.21
C VAL A 109 -3.89 16.61 5.91
N GLY A 110 -2.60 16.33 5.91
CA GLY A 110 -1.76 16.33 4.71
C GLY A 110 -1.71 14.95 4.07
N LEU A 111 -1.78 14.88 2.74
CA LEU A 111 -1.40 13.69 1.98
C LEU A 111 -0.01 13.93 1.42
N MET A 112 0.99 13.25 1.99
CA MET A 112 2.39 13.43 1.62
C MET A 112 2.74 12.53 0.45
N THR A 113 3.18 13.14 -0.66
CA THR A 113 3.53 12.47 -1.91
C THR A 113 5.02 12.63 -2.23
N PRO A 114 5.66 11.66 -2.89
CA PRO A 114 7.03 11.80 -3.43
C PRO A 114 7.10 12.73 -4.67
N GLY A 115 5.97 13.22 -5.17
CA GLY A 115 5.89 14.17 -6.28
C GLY A 115 5.53 13.54 -7.63
N ALA A 116 5.48 14.38 -8.67
CA ALA A 116 4.89 14.05 -9.97
C ALA A 116 5.61 12.94 -10.76
N LEU A 117 6.88 12.67 -10.45
CA LEU A 117 7.68 11.63 -11.11
C LEU A 117 7.40 10.22 -10.57
N ASN A 118 6.55 10.08 -9.55
CA ASN A 118 6.15 8.78 -9.03
C ASN A 118 5.00 8.19 -9.86
N GLU A 119 5.09 6.89 -10.15
CA GLU A 119 4.13 6.15 -10.97
C GLU A 119 2.68 6.21 -10.45
N THR A 120 2.48 6.38 -9.14
CA THR A 120 1.14 6.48 -8.52
C THR A 120 0.78 7.91 -8.10
N TYR A 121 1.47 8.94 -8.60
CA TYR A 121 1.16 10.34 -8.27
C TYR A 121 -0.30 10.73 -8.58
N PHE A 122 -0.83 10.23 -9.70
CA PHE A 122 -2.23 10.42 -10.07
C PHE A 122 -3.19 9.98 -8.95
N GLU A 123 -2.97 8.79 -8.38
CA GLU A 123 -3.75 8.28 -7.24
C GLU A 123 -3.63 9.22 -6.04
N HIS A 124 -2.44 9.75 -5.75
CA HIS A 124 -2.23 10.64 -4.61
C HIS A 124 -3.02 11.94 -4.76
N ALA A 125 -2.95 12.56 -5.94
CA ALA A 125 -3.68 13.79 -6.25
C ALA A 125 -5.20 13.57 -6.22
N LEU A 126 -5.67 12.46 -6.79
CA LEU A 126 -7.07 12.09 -6.74
C LEU A 126 -7.57 11.92 -5.30
N LEU A 127 -6.87 11.13 -4.49
CA LEU A 127 -7.25 10.83 -3.12
C LEU A 127 -7.23 12.09 -2.26
N ALA A 128 -6.24 12.96 -2.43
CA ALA A 128 -6.18 14.26 -1.76
C ALA A 128 -7.43 15.10 -2.10
N ARG A 129 -7.79 15.20 -3.38
CA ARG A 129 -8.99 15.91 -3.83
C ARG A 129 -10.28 15.27 -3.27
N TYR A 130 -10.41 13.95 -3.37
CA TYR A 130 -11.62 13.23 -2.99
C TYR A 130 -11.89 13.25 -1.48
N MET A 131 -10.83 13.16 -0.66
CA MET A 131 -10.93 13.25 0.80
C MET A 131 -10.79 14.69 1.34
N GLY A 132 -10.49 15.66 0.48
CA GLY A 132 -10.29 17.06 0.87
C GLY A 132 -9.07 17.27 1.76
N PHE A 133 -7.96 16.58 1.47
CA PHE A 133 -6.67 16.73 2.13
C PHE A 133 -5.75 17.64 1.33
N SER A 134 -4.81 18.30 2.01
CA SER A 134 -3.75 19.06 1.33
C SER A 134 -2.72 18.10 0.75
N LEU A 135 -2.56 18.08 -0.58
CA LEU A 135 -1.46 17.37 -1.22
C LEU A 135 -0.16 18.14 -0.96
N VAL A 136 0.83 17.49 -0.35
CA VAL A 136 2.10 18.12 0.05
C VAL A 136 3.28 17.23 -0.31
N GLU A 137 4.39 17.82 -0.70
CA GLU A 137 5.69 17.13 -0.83
C GLU A 137 6.57 17.40 0.39
N GLY A 138 7.69 16.69 0.52
CA GLY A 138 8.60 16.86 1.67
C GLY A 138 9.09 18.29 1.85
N GLU A 139 9.35 19.00 0.74
CA GLU A 139 9.81 20.39 0.74
C GLU A 139 8.73 21.41 1.16
N ASP A 140 7.45 21.05 0.99
CA ASP A 140 6.32 21.86 1.47
C ASP A 140 6.23 21.81 3.00
N LEU A 141 6.87 20.82 3.63
CA LEU A 141 6.82 20.57 5.06
C LEU A 141 8.11 20.99 5.76
N ALA A 142 8.00 21.34 7.04
CA ALA A 142 9.14 21.66 7.88
C ALA A 142 8.86 21.29 9.33
N VAL A 143 9.87 20.72 9.99
CA VAL A 143 9.86 20.54 11.44
C VAL A 143 10.36 21.82 12.11
N ARG A 144 9.65 22.28 13.13
CA ARG A 144 10.10 23.36 14.03
C ARG A 144 9.71 23.03 15.47
N GLY A 145 10.71 22.96 16.35
CA GLY A 145 10.53 22.38 17.68
C GLY A 145 9.96 20.96 17.56
N ASP A 146 8.90 20.68 18.30
CA ASP A 146 8.30 19.35 18.41
C ASP A 146 7.07 19.15 17.51
N ALA A 147 6.94 19.95 16.44
CA ALA A 147 5.77 19.94 15.57
C ALA A 147 6.13 20.05 14.08
N LEU A 148 5.24 19.48 13.26
CA LEU A 148 5.31 19.55 11.80
C LEU A 148 4.46 20.72 11.30
N TYR A 149 4.97 21.44 10.30
CA TYR A 149 4.30 22.57 9.67
C TYR A 149 4.34 22.44 8.16
N VAL A 150 3.33 22.97 7.48
CA VAL A 150 3.33 23.25 6.05
C VAL A 150 3.69 24.71 5.81
N ARG A 151 4.55 24.96 4.81
CA ARG A 151 4.93 26.30 4.34
C ARG A 151 3.84 26.82 3.41
N THR A 152 3.15 27.88 3.84
CA THR A 152 2.15 28.56 3.00
C THR A 152 2.54 30.00 2.77
N VAL A 153 1.90 30.64 1.79
CA VAL A 153 2.06 32.09 1.53
C VAL A 153 1.68 32.96 2.74
N ALA A 154 0.86 32.42 3.66
CA ALA A 154 0.45 33.09 4.90
C ALA A 154 1.30 32.67 6.12
N GLY A 155 2.48 32.09 5.88
CA GLY A 155 3.39 31.60 6.90
C GLY A 155 3.25 30.10 7.20
N LEU A 156 3.86 29.67 8.30
CA LEU A 156 3.83 28.27 8.71
C LEU A 156 2.47 27.91 9.33
N LYS A 157 1.88 26.80 8.87
CA LYS A 157 0.64 26.25 9.43
C LYS A 157 0.89 24.86 9.95
N ARG A 158 0.43 24.55 11.17
CA ARG A 158 0.66 23.24 11.80
C ARG A 158 -0.02 22.11 11.02
N VAL A 159 0.63 20.96 10.95
CA VAL A 159 0.07 19.71 10.38
C VAL A 159 0.18 18.62 11.43
N ASP A 160 -0.97 18.14 11.89
CA ASP A 160 -1.03 17.15 12.97
C ASP A 160 -1.14 15.71 12.46
N VAL A 161 -1.58 15.53 11.22
CA VAL A 161 -1.87 14.22 10.63
C VAL A 161 -1.35 14.19 9.19
N VAL A 162 -0.58 13.16 8.86
CA VAL A 162 -0.06 12.93 7.51
C VAL A 162 -0.43 11.53 7.05
N LEU A 163 -1.20 11.45 5.96
CA LEU A 163 -1.34 10.24 5.15
C LEU A 163 -0.11 10.14 4.25
N ARG A 164 0.80 9.21 4.59
CA ARG A 164 2.09 9.04 3.95
C ARG A 164 1.96 8.14 2.72
N ARG A 165 2.47 8.58 1.57
CA ARG A 165 2.52 7.82 0.29
C ARG A 165 3.94 7.59 -0.24
N LEU A 166 4.90 7.53 0.66
CA LEU A 166 6.31 7.20 0.41
C LEU A 166 6.74 6.11 1.38
N ASP A 167 7.80 5.38 1.08
CA ASP A 167 8.37 4.38 1.98
C ASP A 167 9.03 5.03 3.21
N ALA A 168 9.16 4.24 4.28
CA ALA A 168 9.46 4.79 5.59
C ALA A 168 10.91 5.28 5.69
N ASP A 169 11.85 4.59 5.04
CA ASP A 169 13.26 5.00 4.99
C ASP A 169 13.43 6.37 4.31
N PHE A 170 12.62 6.69 3.30
CA PHE A 170 12.63 7.99 2.63
C PHE A 170 12.01 9.13 3.45
N ALA A 171 11.37 8.85 4.58
CA ALA A 171 10.59 9.84 5.32
C ALA A 171 11.43 10.92 6.03
N ASP A 172 12.66 10.59 6.44
CA ASP A 172 13.52 11.52 7.17
C ASP A 172 15.00 11.33 6.78
N PRO A 173 15.63 12.33 6.11
CA PRO A 173 17.02 12.24 5.74
C PRO A 173 18.01 12.38 6.91
N LEU A 174 17.58 12.86 8.09
CA LEU A 174 18.48 13.02 9.24
C LEU A 174 18.67 11.72 10.01
N GLU A 175 17.60 10.96 10.23
CA GLU A 175 17.63 9.75 11.07
C GLU A 175 17.52 8.43 10.31
N LEU A 176 16.98 8.44 9.08
CA LEU A 176 16.68 7.21 8.34
C LEU A 176 17.59 7.06 7.12
N ASN A 177 17.30 7.78 6.04
CA ASN A 177 18.04 7.65 4.78
C ASN A 177 18.60 9.02 4.35
N ALA A 178 19.88 9.25 4.62
CA ALA A 178 20.58 10.50 4.26
C ALA A 178 20.61 10.82 2.76
N ARG A 179 20.31 9.84 1.89
CA ARG A 179 20.18 10.05 0.43
C ARG A 179 18.77 10.48 0.02
N SER A 180 17.79 10.41 0.92
CA SER A 180 16.42 10.82 0.62
C SER A 180 16.34 12.30 0.29
N ARG A 181 15.67 12.61 -0.82
CA ARG A 181 15.25 13.97 -1.19
C ARG A 181 13.74 14.17 -1.10
N LEU A 182 13.02 13.17 -0.58
CA LEU A 182 11.55 13.12 -0.55
C LEU A 182 10.99 13.42 0.84
N GLY A 183 11.78 13.15 1.88
CA GLY A 183 11.39 13.24 3.28
C GLY A 183 11.41 14.65 3.84
N VAL A 184 11.08 14.74 5.13
CA VAL A 184 11.17 15.98 5.91
C VAL A 184 12.23 15.79 6.98
N PRO A 185 13.31 16.61 7.01
CA PRO A 185 14.31 16.55 8.07
C PRO A 185 13.68 16.65 9.47
N GLY A 186 13.92 15.64 10.32
CA GLY A 186 13.40 15.57 11.69
C GLY A 186 12.00 14.97 11.83
N LEU A 187 11.39 14.46 10.75
CA LEU A 187 10.07 13.83 10.79
C LEU A 187 10.03 12.61 11.71
N ALA A 188 11.09 11.79 11.73
CA ALA A 188 11.17 10.61 12.58
C ALA A 188 11.13 11.01 14.06
N HIS A 189 11.88 12.04 14.44
CA HIS A 189 11.85 12.63 15.78
C HIS A 189 10.43 13.08 16.17
N VAL A 190 9.80 13.92 15.36
CA VAL A 190 8.46 14.47 15.65
C VAL A 190 7.40 13.36 15.72
N ALA A 191 7.48 12.35 14.85
CA ALA A 191 6.60 11.19 14.92
C ALA A 191 6.80 10.39 16.21
N ARG A 192 8.06 10.22 16.64
CA ARG A 192 8.45 9.47 17.83
C ARG A 192 7.96 10.09 19.14
N ILE A 193 8.00 11.43 19.25
CA ILE A 193 7.48 12.15 20.41
C ILE A 193 5.97 12.44 20.32
N GLY A 194 5.30 11.97 19.25
CA GLY A 194 3.87 12.16 19.05
C GLY A 194 3.45 13.58 18.65
N GLY A 195 4.36 14.37 18.08
CA GLY A 195 4.08 15.69 17.51
C GLY A 195 3.22 15.62 16.24
N VAL A 196 3.33 14.53 15.48
CA VAL A 196 2.53 14.24 14.27
C VAL A 196 2.02 12.79 14.27
N ALA A 197 0.82 12.56 13.77
CA ALA A 197 0.28 11.24 13.49
C ALA A 197 0.56 10.86 12.03
N LEU A 198 1.29 9.76 11.81
CA LEU A 198 1.54 9.22 10.48
C LEU A 198 0.62 8.04 10.20
N ALA A 199 -0.05 8.07 9.05
CA ALA A 199 -0.87 6.97 8.54
C ALA A 199 -0.21 6.42 7.26
N ASN A 200 0.44 5.26 7.27
CA ASN A 200 0.78 4.42 8.42
C ASN A 200 2.04 4.90 9.15
N ALA A 201 2.26 4.38 10.36
CA ALA A 201 3.45 4.66 11.17
C ALA A 201 4.75 4.26 10.44
N LEU A 202 5.87 4.88 10.80
CA LEU A 202 7.17 4.49 10.27
C LEU A 202 7.55 3.09 10.78
N GLY A 203 8.09 2.26 9.88
CA GLY A 203 8.43 0.86 10.16
C GLY A 203 7.25 -0.12 10.00
N SER A 204 6.07 0.36 9.59
CA SER A 204 4.93 -0.51 9.31
C SER A 204 5.16 -1.44 8.12
N GLY A 205 6.06 -1.10 7.20
CA GLY A 205 6.48 -1.96 6.09
C GLY A 205 7.15 -3.26 6.51
N LEU A 206 7.63 -3.36 7.77
CA LEU A 206 8.28 -4.56 8.29
C LEU A 206 7.43 -5.81 8.07
N VAL A 207 6.12 -5.70 8.32
CA VAL A 207 5.19 -6.84 8.23
C VAL A 207 4.76 -7.18 6.79
N GLU A 208 5.24 -6.46 5.77
CA GLU A 208 5.12 -6.89 4.36
C GLU A 208 6.16 -7.96 3.97
N ALA A 209 7.21 -8.14 4.77
CA ALA A 209 8.32 -9.02 4.43
C ALA A 209 7.82 -10.48 4.25
N PRO A 210 8.08 -11.12 3.09
CA PRO A 210 7.75 -12.52 2.89
C PRO A 210 8.29 -13.46 3.97
N ALA A 211 9.44 -13.13 4.57
CA ALA A 211 9.97 -13.85 5.73
C ALA A 211 8.95 -13.98 6.86
N LEU A 212 8.21 -12.89 7.16
CA LEU A 212 7.23 -12.87 8.24
C LEU A 212 5.95 -13.65 7.91
N MET A 213 5.60 -13.77 6.62
CA MET A 213 4.47 -14.60 6.19
C MET A 213 4.60 -16.06 6.64
N ALA A 214 5.83 -16.60 6.65
CA ALA A 214 6.11 -17.96 7.14
C ALA A 214 5.70 -18.18 8.60
N PHE A 215 5.68 -17.11 9.40
CA PHE A 215 5.37 -17.19 10.84
C PHE A 215 3.94 -16.76 11.19
N LEU A 216 3.22 -16.10 10.27
CA LEU A 216 1.88 -15.58 10.52
C LEU A 216 0.87 -16.63 11.02
N PRO A 217 0.82 -17.88 10.50
CA PRO A 217 -0.12 -18.88 11.00
C PRO A 217 0.07 -19.18 12.50
N ARG A 218 1.33 -19.34 12.94
CA ARG A 218 1.67 -19.59 14.35
C ARG A 218 1.44 -18.33 15.21
N LEU A 219 1.79 -17.16 14.68
CA LEU A 219 1.57 -15.89 15.37
C LEU A 219 0.09 -15.59 15.57
N ALA A 220 -0.77 -15.93 14.61
CA ALA A 220 -2.23 -15.76 14.73
C ALA A 220 -2.77 -16.55 15.93
N ILE A 221 -2.38 -17.81 16.08
CA ILE A 221 -2.79 -18.63 17.24
C ILE A 221 -2.26 -18.02 18.54
N LYS A 222 -0.99 -17.62 18.58
CA LYS A 222 -0.36 -17.06 19.79
C LYS A 222 -0.95 -15.70 20.20
N LEU A 223 -1.28 -14.84 19.25
CA LEU A 223 -1.73 -13.46 19.50
C LEU A 223 -3.26 -13.34 19.58
N LEU A 224 -3.99 -14.13 18.80
CA LEU A 224 -5.45 -14.03 18.65
C LEU A 224 -6.20 -15.26 19.19
N GLY A 225 -5.48 -16.32 19.60
CA GLY A 225 -6.09 -17.56 20.09
C GLY A 225 -6.77 -18.41 18.99
N ARG A 226 -6.61 -18.05 17.72
CA ARG A 226 -7.28 -18.73 16.59
C ARG A 226 -6.41 -18.72 15.32
N PRO A 227 -6.58 -19.70 14.41
CA PRO A 227 -5.89 -19.68 13.13
C PRO A 227 -6.35 -18.52 12.25
N LEU A 228 -5.57 -18.25 11.19
CA LEU A 228 -5.95 -17.29 10.15
C LEU A 228 -7.27 -17.71 9.50
N ALA A 229 -8.23 -16.79 9.45
CA ALA A 229 -9.52 -17.04 8.77
C ALA A 229 -9.36 -17.11 7.24
N LEU A 230 -8.42 -16.33 6.71
CA LEU A 230 -8.01 -16.38 5.31
C LEU A 230 -6.54 -16.83 5.27
N PRO A 231 -6.22 -17.99 4.67
CA PRO A 231 -4.87 -18.51 4.66
C PRO A 231 -3.97 -17.71 3.70
N HIS A 232 -2.68 -17.63 4.04
CA HIS A 232 -1.64 -17.18 3.11
C HIS A 232 -1.22 -18.32 2.19
N VAL A 233 -0.56 -17.97 1.08
CA VAL A 233 0.22 -18.92 0.29
C VAL A 233 1.32 -19.56 1.17
N GLY A 234 1.50 -20.87 1.07
CA GLY A 234 2.53 -21.59 1.83
C GLY A 234 3.88 -20.94 1.59
N THR A 235 4.59 -20.62 2.69
CA THR A 235 5.81 -19.82 2.65
C THR A 235 6.79 -20.39 3.67
N TRP A 236 8.01 -20.66 3.23
CA TRP A 236 9.10 -21.23 4.01
C TRP A 236 10.27 -20.26 4.03
N TRP A 237 10.70 -19.84 5.21
CA TRP A 237 11.86 -18.95 5.32
C TRP A 237 13.16 -19.75 5.37
N CYS A 238 14.02 -19.56 4.36
CA CYS A 238 15.24 -20.33 4.19
C CYS A 238 16.37 -19.89 5.15
N GLY A 239 16.09 -18.98 6.08
CA GLY A 239 16.95 -18.69 7.23
C GLY A 239 16.95 -19.82 8.26
N GLN A 240 15.94 -20.69 8.25
CA GLN A 240 15.90 -21.90 9.06
C GLN A 240 16.38 -23.11 8.25
N GLY A 241 17.18 -23.97 8.89
CA GLY A 241 17.87 -25.06 8.21
C GLY A 241 16.93 -26.13 7.63
N ALA A 242 15.86 -26.49 8.35
CA ALA A 242 14.91 -27.51 7.92
C ALA A 242 14.06 -27.01 6.74
N GLU A 243 13.53 -25.81 6.85
CA GLU A 243 12.75 -25.12 5.82
C GLU A 243 13.58 -24.92 4.55
N ARG A 244 14.85 -24.53 4.69
CA ARG A 244 15.78 -24.44 3.56
C ARG A 244 16.00 -25.78 2.87
N ALA A 245 16.16 -26.86 3.63
CA ALA A 245 16.33 -28.20 3.05
C ALA A 245 15.07 -28.63 2.30
N GLN A 246 13.89 -28.40 2.89
CA GLN A 246 12.60 -28.70 2.25
C GLN A 246 12.41 -27.95 0.94
N VAL A 247 12.76 -26.65 0.91
CA VAL A 247 12.68 -25.84 -0.32
C VAL A 247 13.62 -26.36 -1.40
N MET A 248 14.82 -26.82 -1.04
CA MET A 248 15.77 -27.37 -2.00
C MET A 248 15.35 -28.75 -2.53
N GLU A 249 14.74 -29.57 -1.69
CA GLU A 249 14.22 -30.89 -2.06
C GLU A 249 13.04 -30.79 -3.04
N HIS A 250 12.12 -29.85 -2.79
CA HIS A 250 10.91 -29.65 -3.59
C HIS A 250 11.02 -28.43 -4.52
N LEU A 251 12.24 -28.06 -4.91
CA LEU A 251 12.50 -26.82 -5.64
C LEU A 251 11.64 -26.68 -6.90
N ASP A 252 11.40 -27.77 -7.61
CA ASP A 252 10.68 -27.76 -8.89
C ASP A 252 9.18 -27.41 -8.73
N GLU A 253 8.65 -27.49 -7.51
CA GLU A 253 7.25 -27.18 -7.17
C GLU A 253 7.08 -25.77 -6.58
N LEU A 254 8.18 -25.06 -6.31
CA LEU A 254 8.19 -23.83 -5.52
C LEU A 254 8.71 -22.63 -6.30
N VAL A 255 8.26 -21.45 -5.89
CA VAL A 255 8.87 -20.17 -6.25
C VAL A 255 9.88 -19.80 -5.18
N VAL A 256 11.11 -19.50 -5.57
CA VAL A 256 12.11 -18.91 -4.67
C VAL A 256 12.13 -17.40 -4.87
N ALA A 257 11.95 -16.64 -3.80
CA ALA A 257 11.87 -15.18 -3.82
C ALA A 257 12.67 -14.53 -2.69
N SER A 258 12.84 -13.21 -2.78
CA SER A 258 13.44 -12.40 -1.70
C SER A 258 12.60 -12.46 -0.42
N ALA A 259 13.25 -12.71 0.71
CA ALA A 259 12.64 -12.73 2.03
C ALA A 259 12.21 -11.34 2.53
N PHE A 260 12.82 -10.27 1.99
CA PHE A 260 12.66 -8.90 2.48
C PHE A 260 12.25 -7.90 1.39
N GLY A 261 11.84 -8.38 0.21
CA GLY A 261 11.44 -7.53 -0.92
C GLY A 261 12.59 -6.83 -1.64
N THR A 262 13.84 -6.98 -1.17
CA THR A 262 15.04 -6.43 -1.80
C THR A 262 15.69 -7.40 -2.78
N PRO A 263 16.31 -6.92 -3.88
CA PRO A 263 17.05 -7.78 -4.79
C PRO A 263 18.13 -8.60 -4.07
N VAL A 264 18.17 -9.90 -4.33
CA VAL A 264 19.20 -10.80 -3.79
C VAL A 264 20.20 -11.12 -4.90
N PRO A 265 21.48 -10.73 -4.76
CA PRO A 265 22.53 -11.09 -5.71
C PRO A 265 22.59 -12.60 -5.97
N GLY A 266 22.64 -12.97 -7.26
CA GLY A 266 22.69 -14.36 -7.69
C GLY A 266 21.32 -15.03 -7.86
N ILE A 267 20.23 -14.32 -7.59
CA ILE A 267 18.88 -14.70 -8.02
C ILE A 267 18.45 -13.78 -9.15
N GLY A 268 17.72 -14.35 -10.12
CA GLY A 268 17.38 -13.70 -11.38
C GLY A 268 16.84 -12.27 -11.20
N ARG A 269 17.02 -11.44 -12.25
CA ARG A 269 16.76 -9.97 -12.23
C ARG A 269 15.35 -9.56 -11.78
N ARG A 270 14.40 -10.49 -11.69
CA ARG A 270 13.00 -10.27 -11.32
C ARG A 270 12.68 -10.50 -9.83
N GLY A 271 13.65 -10.87 -9.00
CA GLY A 271 13.45 -11.01 -7.54
C GLY A 271 12.68 -12.26 -7.10
N SER A 272 12.19 -13.06 -8.05
CA SER A 272 11.60 -14.39 -7.83
C SER A 272 11.88 -15.30 -9.03
N VAL A 273 12.09 -16.59 -8.78
CA VAL A 273 12.31 -17.63 -9.81
C VAL A 273 11.45 -18.85 -9.51
N LEU A 274 10.84 -19.43 -10.54
CA LEU A 274 10.18 -20.73 -10.41
C LEU A 274 11.22 -21.83 -10.56
N GLY A 275 11.33 -22.74 -9.59
CA GLY A 275 12.37 -23.76 -9.62
C GLY A 275 12.30 -24.69 -10.84
N ALA A 276 11.09 -25.04 -11.28
CA ALA A 276 10.85 -25.82 -12.51
C ALA A 276 11.37 -25.16 -13.79
N ASP A 277 11.51 -23.82 -13.82
CA ASP A 277 11.97 -23.09 -15.00
C ASP A 277 13.51 -22.91 -15.01
N LEU A 278 14.23 -23.37 -13.98
CA LEU A 278 15.67 -23.16 -13.85
C LEU A 278 16.49 -24.14 -14.69
N ALA A 279 17.41 -23.61 -15.50
CA ALA A 279 18.41 -24.43 -16.17
C ALA A 279 19.39 -25.06 -15.15
N PRO A 280 20.08 -26.17 -15.48
CA PRO A 280 20.98 -26.84 -14.55
C PRO A 280 22.09 -25.94 -13.96
N GLN A 281 22.59 -24.98 -14.73
CA GLN A 281 23.56 -24.00 -14.25
C GLN A 281 22.96 -23.03 -13.23
N GLU A 282 21.76 -22.51 -13.51
CA GLU A 282 21.03 -21.60 -12.62
C GLU A 282 20.63 -22.30 -11.33
N ARG A 283 20.24 -23.59 -11.40
CA ARG A 283 19.96 -24.42 -10.23
C ARG A 283 21.19 -24.54 -9.32
N ARG A 284 22.38 -24.80 -9.89
CA ARG A 284 23.64 -24.85 -9.12
C ARG A 284 23.97 -23.50 -8.47
N GLN A 285 23.75 -22.41 -9.21
CA GLN A 285 23.93 -21.06 -8.67
C GLN A 285 22.97 -20.78 -7.52
N LEU A 286 21.69 -21.12 -7.68
CA LEU A 286 20.69 -20.97 -6.63
C LEU A 286 21.05 -21.78 -5.38
N SER A 287 21.48 -23.03 -5.53
CA SER A 287 21.95 -23.85 -4.41
C SER A 287 23.11 -23.18 -3.65
N ALA A 288 24.07 -22.59 -4.37
CA ALA A 288 25.19 -21.87 -3.76
C ALA A 288 24.74 -20.60 -3.03
N VAL A 289 23.79 -19.84 -3.59
CA VAL A 289 23.18 -18.67 -2.94
C VAL A 289 22.40 -19.11 -1.70
N MET A 290 21.57 -20.14 -1.80
CA MET A 290 20.76 -20.68 -0.70
C MET A 290 21.63 -21.13 0.49
N ALA A 291 22.78 -21.76 0.21
CA ALA A 291 23.73 -22.17 1.23
C ALA A 291 24.36 -20.98 1.97
N ARG A 292 24.70 -19.89 1.25
CA ARG A 292 25.39 -18.72 1.80
C ARG A 292 24.45 -17.66 2.39
N ARG A 293 23.27 -17.49 1.80
CA ARG A 293 22.34 -16.38 2.02
C ARG A 293 20.89 -16.86 2.16
N GLY A 294 20.68 -18.06 2.69
CA GLY A 294 19.34 -18.62 2.90
C GLY A 294 18.41 -17.69 3.68
N ALA A 295 18.92 -16.92 4.65
CA ALA A 295 18.14 -15.95 5.40
C ALA A 295 17.53 -14.82 4.55
N ASP A 296 18.08 -14.55 3.37
CA ASP A 296 17.55 -13.55 2.43
C ASP A 296 16.49 -14.12 1.50
N LEU A 297 16.13 -15.41 1.65
CA LEU A 297 15.26 -16.13 0.74
C LEU A 297 14.07 -16.79 1.42
N VAL A 298 13.00 -16.90 0.63
CA VAL A 298 11.83 -17.72 0.94
C VAL A 298 11.55 -18.66 -0.23
N GLY A 299 11.05 -19.85 0.09
CA GLY A 299 10.28 -20.66 -0.85
C GLY A 299 8.79 -20.39 -0.66
N GLN A 300 8.03 -20.35 -1.74
CA GLN A 300 6.58 -20.15 -1.70
C GLN A 300 5.86 -21.11 -2.65
N ASP A 301 4.66 -21.52 -2.26
CA ASP A 301 3.79 -22.31 -3.13
C ASP A 301 3.45 -21.54 -4.42
N VAL A 302 3.32 -22.29 -5.51
CA VAL A 302 2.83 -21.75 -6.78
C VAL A 302 1.31 -21.63 -6.73
N ALA A 303 0.81 -20.49 -6.24
CA ALA A 303 -0.61 -20.20 -6.25
C ALA A 303 -1.13 -20.07 -7.70
N ARG A 304 -1.99 -21.00 -8.13
CA ARG A 304 -2.78 -20.88 -9.36
C ARG A 304 -4.03 -20.06 -9.05
N ILE A 305 -4.31 -19.06 -9.87
CA ILE A 305 -5.43 -18.16 -9.64
C ILE A 305 -6.48 -18.24 -10.73
N SER A 306 -7.70 -17.89 -10.36
CA SER A 306 -8.87 -17.84 -11.22
C SER A 306 -8.68 -16.85 -12.35
N THR A 307 -9.43 -17.09 -13.43
CA THR A 307 -9.50 -16.18 -14.58
C THR A 307 -10.83 -15.43 -14.60
N MET A 308 -10.83 -14.26 -15.21
CA MET A 308 -12.03 -13.51 -15.56
C MET A 308 -12.12 -13.31 -17.09
N PRO A 309 -13.33 -13.17 -17.65
CA PRO A 309 -13.49 -12.86 -19.07
C PRO A 309 -13.01 -11.43 -19.35
N VAL A 310 -12.13 -11.28 -20.35
CA VAL A 310 -11.61 -9.99 -20.82
C VAL A 310 -11.82 -9.87 -22.31
N TRP A 311 -12.43 -8.76 -22.73
CA TRP A 311 -12.60 -8.43 -24.14
C TRP A 311 -11.24 -8.13 -24.78
N THR A 312 -10.80 -8.96 -25.71
CA THR A 312 -9.51 -8.85 -26.40
C THR A 312 -9.71 -9.05 -27.90
N GLY A 313 -9.48 -7.99 -28.68
CA GLY A 313 -9.83 -7.97 -30.10
C GLY A 313 -11.35 -7.99 -30.28
N ASP A 314 -11.85 -9.08 -30.85
CA ASP A 314 -13.25 -9.32 -31.20
C ASP A 314 -13.94 -10.37 -30.31
N LYS A 315 -13.26 -10.87 -29.27
CA LYS A 315 -13.79 -11.96 -28.42
C LYS A 315 -13.47 -11.80 -26.93
N LEU A 316 -14.28 -12.47 -26.12
CA LEU A 316 -13.99 -12.66 -24.70
C LEU A 316 -12.96 -13.79 -24.54
N THR A 317 -11.89 -13.51 -23.79
CA THR A 317 -10.87 -14.50 -23.45
C THR A 317 -10.65 -14.57 -21.94
N PRO A 318 -10.44 -15.76 -21.36
CA PRO A 318 -10.09 -15.86 -19.95
C PRO A 318 -8.70 -15.26 -19.72
N ARG A 319 -8.59 -14.43 -18.68
CA ARG A 319 -7.33 -13.86 -18.21
C ARG A 319 -7.18 -14.00 -16.71
N PRO A 320 -6.01 -14.45 -16.20
CA PRO A 320 -5.74 -14.49 -14.76
C PRO A 320 -5.84 -13.12 -14.12
N PHE A 321 -6.38 -13.05 -12.90
CA PHE A 321 -6.49 -11.79 -12.16
C PHE A 321 -6.22 -11.95 -10.67
N THR A 322 -5.69 -10.90 -10.06
CA THR A 322 -5.55 -10.75 -8.61
C THR A 322 -6.38 -9.58 -8.13
N LEU A 323 -6.88 -9.66 -6.91
CA LEU A 323 -7.63 -8.58 -6.28
C LEU A 323 -6.84 -8.01 -5.12
N ARG A 324 -6.60 -6.70 -5.10
CA ARG A 324 -6.16 -6.02 -3.88
C ARG A 324 -7.38 -5.52 -3.12
N VAL A 325 -7.56 -6.02 -1.90
CA VAL A 325 -8.61 -5.58 -0.97
C VAL A 325 -8.03 -4.56 0.02
N PHE A 326 -8.86 -3.63 0.49
CA PHE A 326 -8.42 -2.53 1.35
C PHE A 326 -9.23 -2.47 2.64
N LEU A 327 -8.53 -2.21 3.74
CA LEU A 327 -9.11 -2.04 5.07
C LEU A 327 -8.62 -0.71 5.65
N ALA A 328 -9.53 0.02 6.29
CA ALA A 328 -9.25 1.26 6.99
C ALA A 328 -9.63 1.12 8.46
N ALA A 329 -8.78 1.63 9.35
CA ALA A 329 -9.09 1.72 10.76
C ALA A 329 -10.07 2.89 10.96
N THR A 330 -11.29 2.57 11.34
CA THR A 330 -12.35 3.52 11.70
C THR A 330 -12.59 3.48 13.21
N GLU A 331 -13.63 4.16 13.66
CA GLU A 331 -14.02 4.20 15.08
C GLU A 331 -14.57 2.84 15.54
N ASP A 332 -15.31 2.18 14.65
CA ASP A 332 -15.93 0.88 14.90
C ASP A 332 -14.96 -0.30 14.68
N GLY A 333 -13.67 -0.02 14.50
CA GLY A 333 -12.64 -1.03 14.27
C GLY A 333 -12.05 -0.97 12.87
N TRP A 334 -12.04 -2.10 12.16
CA TRP A 334 -11.56 -2.17 10.78
C TRP A 334 -12.75 -2.25 9.83
N THR A 335 -12.81 -1.33 8.87
CA THR A 335 -13.81 -1.34 7.80
C THR A 335 -13.17 -1.82 6.51
N VAL A 336 -13.76 -2.84 5.90
CA VAL A 336 -13.37 -3.35 4.57
C VAL A 336 -14.03 -2.50 3.50
N MET A 337 -13.28 -2.11 2.47
CA MET A 337 -13.86 -1.44 1.31
C MET A 337 -14.73 -2.43 0.52
N PRO A 338 -15.99 -2.11 0.19
CA PRO A 338 -16.86 -2.99 -0.60
C PRO A 338 -16.52 -2.91 -2.10
N GLY A 339 -15.30 -3.36 -2.42
CA GLY A 339 -14.66 -3.32 -3.73
C GLY A 339 -13.18 -3.64 -3.59
N GLY A 340 -12.40 -3.29 -4.60
CA GLY A 340 -10.96 -3.49 -4.58
C GLY A 340 -10.31 -3.09 -5.88
N PHE A 341 -9.00 -3.27 -5.95
CA PHE A 341 -8.23 -3.01 -7.16
C PHE A 341 -7.93 -4.35 -7.85
N CYS A 342 -8.68 -4.63 -8.92
CA CYS A 342 -8.46 -5.81 -9.73
C CYS A 342 -7.34 -5.54 -10.74
N ARG A 343 -6.33 -6.40 -10.76
CA ARG A 343 -5.24 -6.40 -11.75
C ARG A 343 -5.35 -7.64 -12.61
N ILE A 344 -5.32 -7.43 -13.92
CA ILE A 344 -5.48 -8.48 -14.91
C ILE A 344 -4.12 -8.70 -15.59
N SER A 345 -3.70 -9.96 -15.66
CA SER A 345 -2.51 -10.33 -16.42
C SER A 345 -2.76 -10.25 -17.92
N GLU A 346 -1.81 -9.69 -18.66
CA GLU A 346 -1.80 -9.83 -20.13
C GLU A 346 -1.34 -11.22 -20.55
N ARG A 347 -0.59 -11.92 -19.68
CA ARG A 347 -0.09 -13.27 -19.90
C ARG A 347 -1.17 -14.30 -19.58
N LEU A 348 -1.17 -15.39 -20.34
CA LEU A 348 -2.04 -16.56 -20.10
C LEU A 348 -1.61 -17.39 -18.88
N ASP A 349 -0.41 -17.13 -18.36
CA ASP A 349 0.10 -17.83 -17.18
C ASP A 349 -0.70 -17.45 -15.93
N ALA A 350 -1.44 -18.43 -15.40
CA ALA A 350 -2.30 -18.28 -14.23
C ALA A 350 -1.55 -18.40 -12.88
N ARG A 351 -0.22 -18.45 -12.89
CA ARG A 351 0.58 -18.46 -11.66
C ARG A 351 0.69 -17.05 -11.10
N ALA A 352 0.31 -16.86 -9.83
CA ALA A 352 0.19 -15.54 -9.20
C ALA A 352 1.46 -14.68 -9.26
N PHE A 353 2.65 -15.29 -9.21
CA PHE A 353 3.93 -14.59 -9.28
C PHE A 353 4.15 -13.85 -10.62
N SER A 354 3.41 -14.22 -11.67
CA SER A 354 3.51 -13.61 -13.00
C SER A 354 2.76 -12.27 -13.14
N ILE A 355 1.90 -11.90 -12.17
CA ILE A 355 0.94 -10.78 -12.28
C ILE A 355 1.43 -9.49 -11.62
N GLN A 356 2.68 -9.46 -11.15
CA GLN A 356 3.25 -8.27 -10.51
C GLN A 356 3.27 -7.02 -11.41
N ARG A 357 3.14 -7.18 -12.74
CA ARG A 357 2.93 -6.11 -13.73
C ARG A 357 1.72 -6.40 -14.62
N GLY A 358 0.52 -6.42 -14.03
CA GLY A 358 -0.72 -6.37 -14.82
C GLY A 358 -0.94 -4.96 -15.37
N ASP A 359 -1.02 -4.84 -16.69
CA ASP A 359 -1.17 -3.55 -17.41
C ASP A 359 -2.63 -3.09 -17.50
N ARG A 360 -3.58 -3.93 -17.08
CA ARG A 360 -5.02 -3.63 -17.11
C ARG A 360 -5.64 -3.78 -15.73
N SER A 361 -6.65 -2.96 -15.48
CA SER A 361 -7.47 -3.04 -14.28
C SER A 361 -8.95 -3.11 -14.63
N ALA A 362 -9.74 -3.62 -13.69
CA ALA A 362 -11.19 -3.64 -13.77
C ALA A 362 -11.82 -3.05 -12.51
N ASP A 363 -13.06 -2.57 -12.62
CA ASP A 363 -13.89 -2.27 -11.46
C ASP A 363 -14.33 -3.59 -10.79
N VAL A 364 -14.48 -3.54 -9.47
CA VAL A 364 -14.83 -4.69 -8.63
C VAL A 364 -16.13 -4.36 -7.93
N TRP A 365 -17.17 -5.10 -8.31
CA TRP A 365 -18.52 -4.87 -7.81
C TRP A 365 -18.83 -5.85 -6.68
N VAL A 366 -19.09 -5.30 -5.50
CA VAL A 366 -19.73 -6.04 -4.40
C VAL A 366 -21.21 -5.68 -4.44
N LEU A 367 -22.06 -6.69 -4.56
CA LEU A 367 -23.51 -6.51 -4.67
C LEU A 367 -24.12 -6.47 -3.26
N ALA A 368 -25.09 -5.57 -3.08
CA ALA A 368 -25.91 -5.48 -1.89
C ALA A 368 -27.23 -6.22 -2.12
N ASP A 369 -27.71 -6.89 -1.08
CA ASP A 369 -29.04 -7.51 -1.08
C ASP A 369 -30.15 -6.45 -0.89
N ARG A 370 -29.80 -5.25 -0.44
CA ARG A 370 -30.70 -4.12 -0.14
C ARG A 370 -30.49 -2.94 -1.09
N GLU A 371 -31.42 -1.99 -1.04
CA GLU A 371 -31.23 -0.69 -1.68
C GLU A 371 -30.02 0.04 -1.07
N VAL A 372 -29.17 0.60 -1.93
CA VAL A 372 -27.91 1.22 -1.53
C VAL A 372 -28.08 2.75 -1.51
N PRO A 373 -27.92 3.42 -0.36
CA PRO A 373 -28.03 4.87 -0.28
C PRO A 373 -27.10 5.59 -1.25
N ALA A 374 -27.56 6.71 -1.81
CA ALA A 374 -26.78 7.56 -2.71
C ALA A 374 -25.77 8.43 -1.93
N THR A 375 -24.81 7.80 -1.26
CA THR A 375 -23.73 8.53 -0.59
C THR A 375 -22.60 8.85 -1.57
N SER A 376 -22.25 10.13 -1.70
CA SER A 376 -21.12 10.61 -2.50
C SER A 376 -20.30 11.61 -1.69
N LEU A 377 -18.98 11.56 -1.86
CA LEU A 377 -18.06 12.59 -1.39
C LEU A 377 -17.82 13.69 -2.43
N LEU A 378 -18.23 13.47 -3.68
CA LEU A 378 -18.14 14.49 -4.71
C LEU A 378 -19.22 15.55 -4.49
N PRO A 379 -18.90 16.84 -4.72
CA PRO A 379 -19.90 17.89 -4.67
C PRO A 379 -21.03 17.60 -5.66
N SER A 380 -22.28 17.75 -5.19
CA SER A 380 -23.43 17.92 -6.08
C SER A 380 -23.55 19.42 -6.40
N PRO A 381 -24.04 19.83 -7.59
CA PRO A 381 -24.33 21.22 -7.90
C PRO A 381 -25.15 21.92 -6.79
N ASP A 382 -26.05 21.18 -6.14
CA ASP A 382 -26.95 21.70 -5.11
C ASP A 382 -26.32 21.83 -3.71
N ASN A 383 -25.08 21.34 -3.50
CA ASN A 383 -24.48 21.28 -2.15
C ASN A 383 -22.99 21.65 -2.14
N VAL A 384 -22.62 22.69 -2.90
CA VAL A 384 -21.28 23.28 -2.85
C VAL A 384 -21.16 24.15 -1.59
N ARG A 385 -20.72 23.56 -0.48
CA ARG A 385 -20.32 24.34 0.71
C ARG A 385 -19.02 25.07 0.42
N VAL A 386 -19.11 26.34 0.02
CA VAL A 386 -17.95 27.23 -0.14
C VAL A 386 -17.31 27.47 1.24
N ARG A 387 -16.22 26.77 1.54
CA ARG A 387 -15.36 27.10 2.67
C ARG A 387 -14.24 28.02 2.19
N ARG A 388 -14.23 29.26 2.66
CA ARG A 388 -13.09 30.17 2.46
C ARG A 388 -11.97 29.77 3.41
N SER A 389 -11.03 28.96 2.95
CA SER A 389 -9.76 28.73 3.64
C SER A 389 -8.72 29.69 3.08
N SER A 390 -8.57 30.88 3.67
CA SER A 390 -7.48 31.79 3.32
C SER A 390 -6.14 31.23 3.80
N GLY A 391 -5.09 31.33 2.97
CA GLY A 391 -3.71 31.03 3.39
C GLY A 391 -3.33 29.55 3.50
N THR A 392 -4.06 28.65 2.84
CA THR A 392 -3.74 27.20 2.77
C THR A 392 -2.90 26.80 1.57
N LEU A 393 -2.65 27.71 0.63
CA LEU A 393 -1.88 27.43 -0.59
C LEU A 393 -0.39 27.21 -0.22
N PRO A 394 0.16 26.01 -0.47
CA PRO A 394 1.59 25.77 -0.26
C PRO A 394 2.43 26.74 -1.08
N SER A 395 3.55 27.20 -0.52
CA SER A 395 4.40 28.21 -1.17
C SER A 395 4.85 27.79 -2.58
N ARG A 396 5.15 26.51 -2.77
CA ARG A 396 5.53 25.96 -4.07
C ARG A 396 4.38 25.96 -5.08
N SER A 397 3.17 25.60 -4.65
CA SER A 397 2.00 25.68 -5.52
C SER A 397 1.72 27.13 -5.95
N ALA A 398 1.95 28.09 -5.05
CA ALA A 398 1.84 29.51 -5.38
C ALA A 398 2.89 29.95 -6.41
N ASP A 399 4.15 29.53 -6.23
CA ASP A 399 5.24 29.84 -7.18
C ASP A 399 4.96 29.24 -8.57
N ASN A 400 4.51 27.98 -8.63
CA ASN A 400 4.12 27.34 -9.89
C ASN A 400 2.97 28.08 -10.61
N LEU A 401 1.95 28.53 -9.86
CA LEU A 401 0.85 29.31 -10.42
C LEU A 401 1.31 30.70 -10.90
N PHE A 402 2.23 31.33 -10.18
CA PHE A 402 2.84 32.60 -10.59
C PHE A 402 3.59 32.45 -11.92
N TRP A 403 4.44 31.43 -12.05
CA TRP A 403 5.17 31.16 -13.29
C TRP A 403 4.25 30.76 -14.45
N LEU A 404 3.24 29.93 -14.20
CA LEU A 404 2.23 29.60 -15.20
C LEU A 404 1.55 30.87 -15.73
N GLY A 405 1.11 31.77 -14.83
CA GLY A 405 0.52 33.05 -15.22
C GLY A 405 1.46 33.90 -16.08
N ARG A 406 2.74 34.00 -15.69
CA ARG A 406 3.77 34.72 -16.46
C ARG A 406 4.03 34.10 -17.83
N TYR A 407 3.96 32.77 -17.96
CA TYR A 407 4.13 32.10 -19.24
C TYR A 407 2.91 32.22 -20.14
N VAL A 408 1.70 32.18 -19.58
CA VAL A 408 0.46 32.44 -20.33
C VAL A 408 0.47 33.88 -20.85
N GLU A 409 0.79 34.87 -20.00
CA GLU A 409 0.93 36.28 -20.40
C GLU A 409 1.94 36.47 -21.54
N ARG A 410 3.08 35.75 -21.52
CA ARG A 410 4.08 35.79 -22.60
C ARG A 410 3.66 35.06 -23.87
N ALA A 411 2.74 34.11 -23.80
CA ALA A 411 2.27 33.36 -24.96
C ALA A 411 1.12 34.09 -25.68
N GLU A 412 0.38 34.94 -24.96
CA GLU A 412 -0.69 35.78 -25.51
C GLU A 412 -0.21 37.15 -26.02
N GLY A 413 1.03 37.54 -25.71
CA GLY A 413 1.64 38.84 -26.03
C GLY A 413 2.54 38.86 -27.27
#